data_AF-A0A7V9N719-F1
#
_entry.id   AF-A0A7V9N719-F1
#
_cell.length_a   1.000
_cell.length_b   1.000
_cell.length_c   1.000
_cell.angle_alpha   90.00
_cell.angle_beta   90.00
_cell.angle_gamma   90.00
#
_symmetry.space_group_name_H-M   'P 1'
#
loop_
_entity.id
_entity.type
_entity.pdbx_description
1 polymer ?
#
loop_
_entity_poly.entity_id
_entity_poly.type
_entity_poly.pdbx_seq_one_letter_code
_entity_poly.pdbx_strand_id
1 'polypeptide(L)'
;RFGMLETVSEFAGEQLAAHGELEMVRGQHARYFLALGEAAAPHLRVAGQTAWMDRLEAEHPNLRAALAWLLAAREGEEAVRLAGALWWFWYIRGYPSEGQQWLSRTLASGGSSIARAAALVGAGWFALDQGDVTPGLAALEEAVALQRAAGDRQGIATALNWLGNAYVHERQYARAEQIHTEVLALRRQLDDQPGIAASLANLAGC
;
A
#
# COMPACT_ATOMS: atom_id res chain seq x y z
N ARG A 1 33.85 -23.38 -5.23
CA ARG A 1 33.69 -23.85 -6.64
C ARG A 1 32.22 -23.61 -7.00
N PHE A 2 31.90 -22.42 -7.54
CA PHE A 2 30.53 -21.90 -7.72
C PHE A 2 30.13 -21.68 -9.19
N GLY A 3 30.87 -22.23 -10.16
CA GLY A 3 30.68 -21.91 -11.58
C GLY A 3 29.56 -22.67 -12.32
N MET A 4 28.67 -23.38 -11.63
CA MET A 4 27.65 -24.23 -12.27
C MET A 4 26.20 -23.73 -12.08
N LEU A 5 25.92 -22.91 -11.06
CA LEU A 5 24.60 -22.29 -10.90
C LEU A 5 24.47 -20.96 -11.67
N GLU A 6 25.58 -20.24 -11.83
CA GLU A 6 25.66 -19.01 -12.63
C GLU A 6 25.43 -19.32 -14.13
N THR A 7 26.03 -20.39 -14.63
CA THR A 7 25.85 -20.85 -16.03
C THR A 7 24.45 -21.39 -16.33
N VAL A 8 23.76 -22.00 -15.37
CA VAL A 8 22.36 -22.43 -15.58
C VAL A 8 21.41 -21.23 -15.58
N SER A 9 21.69 -20.20 -14.76
CA SER A 9 20.89 -18.97 -14.74
C SER A 9 21.14 -18.10 -15.97
N GLU A 10 22.38 -18.04 -16.46
CA GLU A 10 22.74 -17.37 -17.72
C GLU A 10 22.15 -18.13 -18.92
N PHE A 11 22.23 -19.46 -18.96
CA PHE A 11 21.70 -20.25 -20.07
C PHE A 11 20.16 -20.30 -20.10
N ALA A 12 19.49 -20.28 -18.94
CA ALA A 12 18.04 -20.09 -18.86
C ALA A 12 17.64 -18.68 -19.30
N GLY A 13 18.47 -17.67 -19.01
CA GLY A 13 18.28 -16.30 -19.50
C GLY A 13 18.47 -16.17 -21.01
N GLU A 14 19.44 -16.89 -21.59
CA GLU A 14 19.74 -16.87 -23.03
C GLU A 14 18.73 -17.67 -23.87
N GLN A 15 18.14 -18.76 -23.36
CA GLN A 15 17.11 -19.51 -24.10
C GLN A 15 15.71 -18.88 -24.04
N LEU A 16 15.38 -18.12 -23.00
CA LEU A 16 14.14 -17.32 -22.94
C LEU A 16 14.20 -16.01 -23.75
N ALA A 17 15.36 -15.72 -24.38
CA ALA A 17 15.56 -14.59 -25.29
C ALA A 17 14.87 -14.75 -26.67
N ALA A 18 13.93 -15.69 -26.82
CA ALA A 18 12.86 -15.59 -27.80
C ALA A 18 11.87 -14.50 -27.33
N HIS A 19 12.25 -13.23 -27.53
CA HIS A 19 11.71 -11.93 -27.09
C HIS A 19 10.26 -11.78 -26.55
N GLY A 20 9.32 -12.68 -26.84
CA GLY A 20 7.96 -12.68 -26.26
C GLY A 20 7.79 -13.54 -25.01
N GLU A 21 8.57 -14.62 -24.86
CA GLU A 21 8.38 -15.56 -23.75
C GLU A 21 8.88 -14.99 -22.42
N LEU A 22 10.05 -14.33 -22.42
CA LEU A 22 10.57 -13.67 -21.22
C LEU A 22 9.66 -12.54 -20.72
N GLU A 23 9.14 -11.70 -21.61
CA GLU A 23 8.22 -10.62 -21.24
C GLU A 23 6.87 -11.16 -20.74
N MET A 24 6.38 -12.25 -21.34
CA MET A 24 5.21 -12.95 -20.83
C MET A 24 5.44 -13.53 -19.42
N VAL A 25 6.57 -14.19 -19.18
CA VAL A 25 6.91 -14.74 -17.86
C VAL A 25 7.03 -13.64 -16.81
N ARG A 26 7.70 -12.53 -17.15
CA ARG A 26 7.81 -11.36 -16.26
C ARG A 26 6.46 -10.71 -15.96
N GLY A 27 5.58 -10.61 -16.96
CA GLY A 27 4.23 -10.12 -16.76
C GLY A 27 3.38 -11.05 -15.88
N GLN A 28 3.50 -12.36 -16.03
CA GLN A 28 2.84 -13.32 -15.14
C GLN A 28 3.37 -13.23 -13.70
N HIS A 29 4.69 -13.13 -13.55
CA HIS A 29 5.35 -12.89 -12.26
C HIS A 29 4.81 -11.61 -11.61
N ALA A 30 4.77 -10.49 -12.33
CA ALA A 30 4.26 -9.23 -11.81
C ALA A 30 2.79 -9.32 -11.36
N ARG A 31 1.93 -9.97 -12.15
CA ARG A 31 0.51 -10.18 -11.78
C ARG A 31 0.35 -11.07 -10.56
N TYR A 32 1.16 -12.12 -10.43
CA TYR A 32 1.16 -12.98 -9.25
C TYR A 32 1.53 -12.18 -8.00
N PHE A 33 2.58 -11.38 -8.06
CA PHE A 33 3.03 -10.57 -6.92
C PHE A 33 2.11 -9.39 -6.59
N LEU A 34 1.44 -8.82 -7.60
CA LEU A 34 0.31 -7.90 -7.37
C LEU A 34 -0.78 -8.58 -6.54
N ALA A 35 -1.25 -9.74 -6.99
CA ALA A 35 -2.29 -10.50 -6.29
C ALA A 35 -1.86 -10.90 -4.87
N LEU A 36 -0.59 -11.27 -4.68
CA LEU A 36 -0.03 -11.56 -3.36
C LEU A 36 -0.09 -10.33 -2.43
N GLY A 37 0.35 -9.17 -2.92
CA GLY A 37 0.31 -7.93 -2.16
C GLY A 37 -1.11 -7.55 -1.73
N GLU A 38 -2.06 -7.62 -2.66
CA GLU A 38 -3.47 -7.31 -2.40
C GLU A 38 -4.13 -8.29 -1.44
N ALA A 39 -3.81 -9.59 -1.55
CA ALA A 39 -4.26 -10.59 -0.60
C ALA A 39 -3.68 -10.35 0.80
N ALA A 40 -2.44 -9.88 0.90
CA ALA A 40 -1.79 -9.61 2.17
C ALA A 40 -2.35 -8.36 2.87
N ALA A 41 -2.61 -7.28 2.12
CA ALA A 41 -2.98 -5.96 2.63
C ALA A 41 -4.05 -5.93 3.76
N PRO A 42 -5.19 -6.63 3.67
CA PRO A 42 -6.19 -6.63 4.75
C PRO A 42 -5.69 -7.34 6.02
N HIS A 43 -4.73 -8.26 5.90
CA HIS A 43 -4.21 -9.04 7.01
C HIS A 43 -3.02 -8.39 7.72
N LEU A 44 -2.42 -7.35 7.12
CA LEU A 44 -1.23 -6.71 7.68
C LEU A 44 -1.50 -5.84 8.92
N ARG A 45 -2.76 -5.67 9.33
CA ARG A 45 -3.18 -4.78 10.43
C ARG A 45 -4.11 -5.46 11.44
N VAL A 46 -4.22 -6.78 11.39
CA VAL A 46 -5.11 -7.58 12.24
C VAL A 46 -4.35 -8.75 12.87
N ALA A 47 -5.03 -9.52 13.73
CA ALA A 47 -4.48 -10.75 14.28
C ALA A 47 -4.04 -11.71 13.16
N GLY A 48 -2.83 -12.29 13.28
CA GLY A 48 -2.21 -13.12 12.23
C GLY A 48 -1.28 -12.35 11.29
N GLN A 49 -1.04 -11.06 11.54
CA GLN A 49 -0.11 -10.20 10.79
C GLN A 49 1.26 -10.83 10.54
N THR A 50 1.84 -11.51 11.54
CA THR A 50 3.22 -12.05 11.49
C THR A 50 3.44 -12.97 10.30
N ALA A 51 2.53 -13.91 10.03
CA ALA A 51 2.69 -14.86 8.93
C ALA A 51 2.71 -14.17 7.56
N TRP A 52 1.86 -13.15 7.38
CA TRP A 52 1.85 -12.35 6.16
C TRP A 52 3.08 -11.45 6.03
N MET A 53 3.54 -10.85 7.14
CA MET A 53 4.76 -10.04 7.15
C MET A 53 5.99 -10.88 6.79
N ASP A 54 6.13 -12.07 7.37
CA ASP A 54 7.26 -12.95 7.10
C ASP A 54 7.23 -13.49 5.66
N ARG A 55 6.04 -13.75 5.13
CA ARG A 55 5.88 -14.10 3.71
C ARG A 55 6.28 -12.96 2.79
N LEU A 56 5.81 -11.74 3.04
CA LEU A 56 6.18 -10.57 2.24
C LEU A 56 7.68 -10.27 2.35
N GLU A 57 8.28 -10.48 3.52
CA GLU A 57 9.73 -10.34 3.70
C GLU A 57 10.50 -11.33 2.83
N ALA A 58 10.13 -12.62 2.87
CA ALA A 58 10.77 -13.65 2.07
C ALA A 58 10.69 -13.34 0.56
N GLU A 59 9.57 -12.73 0.14
CA GLU A 59 9.29 -12.37 -1.24
C GLU A 59 9.69 -10.93 -1.61
N HIS A 60 10.34 -10.19 -0.71
CA HIS A 60 10.62 -8.76 -0.91
C HIS A 60 11.44 -8.47 -2.19
N PRO A 61 12.48 -9.25 -2.55
CA PRO A 61 13.16 -9.08 -3.83
C PRO A 61 12.24 -9.26 -5.05
N ASN A 62 11.29 -10.20 -4.98
CA ASN A 62 10.34 -10.46 -6.05
C ASN A 62 9.28 -9.35 -6.16
N LEU A 63 8.83 -8.80 -5.03
CA LEU A 63 7.94 -7.64 -5.00
C LEU A 63 8.60 -6.40 -5.63
N ARG A 64 9.89 -6.15 -5.36
CA ARG A 64 10.67 -5.10 -6.03
C ARG A 64 10.77 -5.31 -7.53
N ALA A 65 11.07 -6.55 -7.95
CA ALA A 65 11.16 -6.90 -9.36
C ALA A 65 9.81 -6.71 -10.08
N ALA A 66 8.70 -7.08 -9.43
CA ALA A 66 7.35 -6.86 -9.94
C ALA A 66 7.04 -5.37 -10.12
N LEU A 67 7.28 -4.53 -9.10
CA LEU A 67 7.08 -3.07 -9.19
C LEU A 67 7.93 -2.43 -10.29
N ALA A 68 9.20 -2.83 -10.40
CA ALA A 68 10.09 -2.34 -11.45
C ALA A 68 9.57 -2.67 -12.85
N TRP A 69 9.10 -3.92 -13.04
CA TRP A 69 8.55 -4.37 -14.33
C TRP A 69 7.24 -3.63 -14.67
N LEU A 70 6.30 -3.50 -13.73
CA LEU A 70 5.02 -2.81 -13.97
C LEU A 70 5.23 -1.35 -14.42
N LEU A 71 6.16 -0.63 -13.77
CA LEU A 71 6.53 0.72 -14.18
C LEU A 71 7.19 0.77 -15.57
N ALA A 72 8.07 -0.18 -15.87
CA ALA A 72 8.74 -0.24 -17.17
C ALA A 72 7.76 -0.58 -18.31
N ALA A 73 6.81 -1.47 -18.05
CA ALA A 73 5.74 -1.86 -18.96
C ALA A 73 4.65 -0.80 -19.12
N ARG A 74 4.72 0.31 -18.36
CA ARG A 74 3.70 1.38 -18.29
C ARG A 74 2.33 0.89 -17.80
N GLU A 75 2.32 -0.18 -17.01
CA GLU A 75 1.14 -0.68 -16.26
C GLU A 75 0.98 0.12 -14.95
N GLY A 76 0.69 1.42 -15.08
CA GLY A 76 0.69 2.37 -13.97
C GLY A 76 -0.37 2.08 -12.89
N GLU A 77 -1.55 1.58 -13.30
CA GLU A 77 -2.62 1.25 -12.36
C GLU A 77 -2.25 0.07 -11.46
N GLU A 78 -1.71 -1.00 -12.03
CA GLU A 78 -1.21 -2.17 -11.32
C GLU A 78 -0.04 -1.82 -10.41
N ALA A 79 0.90 -0.98 -10.89
CA ALA A 79 2.03 -0.53 -10.09
C ALA A 79 1.58 0.24 -8.84
N VAL A 80 0.62 1.16 -9.00
CA VAL A 80 0.05 1.93 -7.88
C VAL A 80 -0.71 1.03 -6.91
N ARG A 81 -1.49 0.07 -7.40
CA ARG A 81 -2.20 -0.90 -6.54
C ARG A 81 -1.23 -1.72 -5.70
N LEU A 82 -0.17 -2.24 -6.31
CA LEU A 82 0.85 -3.00 -5.59
C LEU A 82 1.56 -2.15 -4.53
N ALA A 83 2.00 -0.94 -4.88
CA ALA A 83 2.65 -0.05 -3.91
C ALA A 83 1.70 0.35 -2.76
N GLY A 84 0.44 0.61 -3.07
CA GLY A 84 -0.61 0.87 -2.07
C GLY A 84 -0.96 -0.35 -1.21
N ALA A 85 -0.69 -1.58 -1.65
CA ALA A 85 -0.84 -2.77 -0.83
C ALA A 85 0.35 -3.00 0.12
N LEU A 86 1.55 -2.54 -0.27
CA LEU A 86 2.81 -2.82 0.43
C LEU A 86 3.26 -1.72 1.40
N TRP A 87 2.67 -0.52 1.37
CA TRP A 87 3.18 0.61 2.17
C TRP A 87 3.28 0.31 3.67
N TRP A 88 2.30 -0.42 4.23
CA TRP A 88 2.31 -0.78 5.64
C TRP A 88 3.36 -1.84 5.97
N PHE A 89 3.65 -2.75 5.03
CA PHE A 89 4.77 -3.68 5.16
C PHE A 89 6.10 -2.91 5.25
N TRP A 90 6.34 -1.95 4.35
CA TRP A 90 7.54 -1.13 4.40
C TRP A 90 7.66 -0.33 5.69
N TYR A 91 6.54 0.21 6.20
CA TYR A 91 6.54 0.92 7.47
C TYR A 91 6.93 0.01 8.64
N ILE A 92 6.27 -1.14 8.79
CA ILE A 92 6.49 -2.05 9.93
C ILE A 92 7.86 -2.73 9.89
N ARG A 93 8.37 -3.07 8.71
CA ARG A 93 9.66 -3.77 8.56
C ARG A 93 10.86 -2.83 8.47
N GLY A 94 10.65 -1.51 8.56
CA GLY A 94 11.73 -0.53 8.61
C GLY A 94 12.35 -0.20 7.25
N TYR A 95 11.53 -0.17 6.19
CA TYR A 95 11.90 0.24 4.84
C TYR A 95 11.27 1.58 4.39
N PRO A 96 11.25 2.65 5.21
CA PRO A 96 10.51 3.87 4.88
C PRO A 96 11.05 4.57 3.62
N SER A 97 12.37 4.68 3.47
CA SER A 97 12.98 5.36 2.32
C SER A 97 12.69 4.63 1.00
N GLU A 98 12.66 3.30 1.02
CA GLU A 98 12.29 2.51 -0.14
C GLU A 98 10.79 2.67 -0.44
N GLY A 99 9.94 2.53 0.57
CA GLY A 99 8.50 2.63 0.38
C GLY A 99 8.09 3.97 -0.22
N GLN A 100 8.69 5.07 0.25
CA GLN A 100 8.48 6.40 -0.32
C GLN A 100 8.92 6.52 -1.78
N GLN A 101 10.08 5.96 -2.13
CA GLN A 101 10.56 5.97 -3.51
C GLN A 101 9.62 5.22 -4.44
N TRP A 102 9.13 4.05 -4.03
CA TRP A 102 8.14 3.30 -4.80
C TRP A 102 6.83 4.07 -4.93
N LEU A 103 6.26 4.53 -3.81
CA LEU A 103 5.01 5.28 -3.80
C LEU A 103 5.07 6.54 -4.67
N SER A 104 6.14 7.32 -4.59
CA SER A 104 6.35 8.51 -5.42
C SER A 104 6.40 8.17 -6.91
N ARG A 105 7.19 7.16 -7.29
CA ARG A 105 7.32 6.72 -8.69
C ARG A 105 6.00 6.18 -9.25
N THR A 106 5.26 5.38 -8.49
CA THR A 106 3.98 4.82 -8.94
C THR A 106 2.91 5.89 -9.00
N LEU A 107 2.82 6.78 -8.02
CA LEU A 107 1.88 7.90 -8.07
C LEU A 107 2.15 8.85 -9.25
N ALA A 108 3.39 8.94 -9.74
CA ALA A 108 3.74 9.69 -10.94
C ALA A 108 3.42 8.95 -12.26
N SER A 109 3.27 7.62 -12.25
CA SER A 109 3.05 6.82 -13.47
C SER A 109 1.62 6.82 -14.01
N GLY A 110 0.70 7.55 -13.37
CA GLY A 110 -0.73 7.48 -13.65
C GLY A 110 -1.42 6.33 -12.94
N GLY A 111 -2.72 6.18 -13.15
CA GLY A 111 -3.57 5.19 -12.48
C GLY A 111 -4.93 5.79 -12.11
N SER A 112 -5.94 4.93 -11.95
CA SER A 112 -7.28 5.37 -11.56
C SER A 112 -7.27 6.06 -10.19
N SER A 113 -8.25 6.93 -9.95
CA SER A 113 -8.43 7.62 -8.66
C SER A 113 -8.49 6.65 -7.48
N ILE A 114 -9.11 5.50 -7.67
CA ILE A 114 -9.28 4.47 -6.64
C ILE A 114 -7.94 3.82 -6.29
N ALA A 115 -7.17 3.37 -7.29
CA ALA A 115 -5.86 2.75 -7.07
C ALA A 115 -4.93 3.67 -6.26
N ARG A 116 -4.95 4.98 -6.58
CA ARG A 116 -4.10 5.98 -5.94
C ARG A 116 -4.41 6.18 -4.45
N ALA A 117 -5.63 5.96 -3.99
CA ALA A 117 -6.02 6.29 -2.62
C ALA A 117 -5.20 5.53 -1.57
N ALA A 118 -4.97 4.22 -1.74
CA ALA A 118 -4.16 3.44 -0.80
C ALA A 118 -2.68 3.86 -0.81
N ALA A 119 -2.14 4.17 -2.00
CA ALA A 119 -0.77 4.67 -2.13
C ALA A 119 -0.61 6.07 -1.50
N LEU A 120 -1.60 6.95 -1.65
CA LEU A 120 -1.62 8.27 -1.03
C LEU A 120 -1.71 8.20 0.50
N VAL A 121 -2.46 7.23 1.05
CA VAL A 121 -2.45 6.96 2.49
C VAL A 121 -1.03 6.65 2.98
N GLY A 122 -0.34 5.73 2.31
CA GLY A 122 1.04 5.39 2.65
C GLY A 122 2.00 6.57 2.52
N ALA A 123 1.90 7.32 1.42
CA ALA A 123 2.74 8.49 1.18
C ALA A 123 2.51 9.58 2.23
N GLY A 124 1.25 9.82 2.59
CA GLY A 124 0.88 10.78 3.63
C GLY A 124 1.42 10.38 5.00
N TRP A 125 1.30 9.09 5.36
CA TRP A 125 1.85 8.56 6.60
C TRP A 125 3.37 8.70 6.68
N PHE A 126 4.09 8.35 5.62
CA PHE A 126 5.55 8.52 5.56
C PHE A 126 6.00 9.99 5.62
N ALA A 127 5.22 10.91 5.07
CA ALA A 127 5.52 12.35 5.17
C ALA A 127 5.35 12.84 6.61
N LEU A 128 4.28 12.43 7.31
CA LEU A 128 4.07 12.76 8.72
C LEU A 128 5.19 12.25 9.62
N ASP A 129 5.63 11.00 9.41
CA ASP A 129 6.72 10.37 10.17
C ASP A 129 8.06 11.12 10.01
N GLN A 130 8.25 11.82 8.88
CA GLN A 130 9.41 12.69 8.62
C GLN A 130 9.23 14.13 9.12
N GLY A 131 8.07 14.48 9.66
CA GLY A 131 7.74 15.84 10.09
C GLY A 131 7.22 16.75 8.96
N ASP A 132 7.01 16.23 7.76
CA ASP A 132 6.41 16.95 6.64
C ASP A 132 4.88 16.96 6.77
N VAL A 133 4.38 17.68 7.77
CA VAL A 133 2.97 17.62 8.21
C VAL A 133 1.99 18.06 7.12
N THR A 134 2.24 19.22 6.51
CA THR A 134 1.34 19.80 5.49
C THR A 134 1.14 18.87 4.28
N PRO A 135 2.19 18.39 3.60
CA PRO A 135 2.01 17.46 2.49
C PRO A 135 1.46 16.09 2.95
N GLY A 136 1.77 15.66 4.17
CA GLY A 136 1.24 14.43 4.74
C GLY A 136 -0.29 14.45 4.91
N LEU A 137 -0.82 15.52 5.52
CA LEU A 137 -2.26 15.72 5.67
C LEU A 137 -2.94 15.89 4.31
N ALA A 138 -2.34 16.67 3.39
CA ALA A 138 -2.90 16.89 2.06
C ALA A 138 -3.06 15.57 1.26
N ALA A 139 -2.08 14.66 1.34
CA ALA A 139 -2.16 13.36 0.69
C ALA A 139 -3.28 12.48 1.27
N LEU A 140 -3.48 12.50 2.59
CA LEU A 140 -4.57 11.77 3.25
C LEU A 140 -5.95 12.36 2.91
N GLU A 141 -6.07 13.68 2.86
CA GLU A 141 -7.29 14.38 2.42
C GLU A 141 -7.62 14.07 0.95
N GLU A 142 -6.62 14.04 0.07
CA GLU A 142 -6.78 13.62 -1.33
C GLU A 142 -7.27 12.15 -1.41
N ALA A 143 -6.68 11.24 -0.63
CA ALA A 143 -7.13 9.85 -0.58
C ALA A 143 -8.60 9.72 -0.19
N VAL A 144 -9.05 10.49 0.82
CA VAL A 144 -10.46 10.55 1.22
C VAL A 144 -11.34 11.07 0.08
N ALA A 145 -10.92 12.15 -0.59
CA ALA A 145 -11.67 12.74 -1.70
C ALA A 145 -11.85 11.76 -2.87
N LEU A 146 -10.80 11.01 -3.21
CA LEU A 146 -10.84 10.00 -4.29
C LEU A 146 -11.81 8.86 -3.95
N GLN A 147 -11.80 8.38 -2.70
CA GLN A 147 -12.72 7.33 -2.26
C GLN A 147 -14.18 7.82 -2.21
N ARG A 148 -14.40 9.08 -1.81
CA ARG A 148 -15.73 9.73 -1.88
C ARG A 148 -16.23 9.84 -3.31
N ALA A 149 -15.39 10.27 -4.24
CA ALA A 149 -15.75 10.36 -5.66
C ALA A 149 -16.08 8.98 -6.27
N ALA A 150 -15.43 7.92 -5.80
CA ALA A 150 -15.69 6.55 -6.22
C ALA A 150 -16.93 5.91 -5.56
N GLY A 151 -17.45 6.50 -4.48
CA GLY A 151 -18.54 5.91 -3.71
C GLY A 151 -18.13 4.66 -2.91
N ASP A 152 -16.82 4.40 -2.76
CA ASP A 152 -16.33 3.26 -1.99
C ASP A 152 -16.40 3.57 -0.48
N ARG A 153 -17.48 3.13 0.14
CA ARG A 153 -17.74 3.35 1.58
C ARG A 153 -16.68 2.69 2.47
N GLN A 154 -16.13 1.55 2.08
CA GLN A 154 -15.07 0.87 2.85
C GLN A 154 -13.74 1.63 2.70
N GLY A 155 -13.42 2.05 1.48
CA GLY A 155 -12.28 2.92 1.17
C GLY A 155 -12.33 4.25 1.93
N ILE A 156 -13.50 4.91 1.97
CA ILE A 156 -13.72 6.15 2.73
C ILE A 156 -13.41 5.93 4.22
N ALA A 157 -14.00 4.89 4.84
CA ALA A 157 -13.79 4.59 6.25
C ALA A 157 -12.31 4.33 6.56
N THR A 158 -11.61 3.64 5.68
CA THR A 158 -10.18 3.35 5.83
C THR A 158 -9.34 4.61 5.72
N ALA A 159 -9.54 5.44 4.69
CA ALA A 159 -8.77 6.67 4.49
C ALA A 159 -9.03 7.70 5.61
N LEU A 160 -10.27 7.89 6.03
CA LEU A 160 -10.62 8.75 7.16
C LEU A 160 -10.01 8.26 8.47
N ASN A 161 -9.94 6.95 8.69
CA ASN A 161 -9.28 6.42 9.89
C ASN A 161 -7.80 6.82 9.94
N TRP A 162 -7.10 6.80 8.81
CA TRP A 162 -5.70 7.25 8.73
C TRP A 162 -5.56 8.76 8.91
N LEU A 163 -6.48 9.55 8.36
CA LEU A 163 -6.51 11.00 8.59
C LEU A 163 -6.76 11.33 10.08
N GLY A 164 -7.65 10.61 10.74
CA GLY A 164 -7.87 10.74 12.19
C GLY A 164 -6.61 10.42 12.98
N ASN A 165 -5.94 9.30 12.66
CA ASN A 165 -4.66 8.93 13.28
C ASN A 165 -3.57 9.99 13.05
N ALA A 166 -3.54 10.61 11.86
CA ALA A 166 -2.63 11.71 11.57
C ALA A 166 -2.92 12.94 12.45
N TYR A 167 -4.18 13.29 12.66
CA TYR A 167 -4.52 14.37 13.60
C TYR A 167 -4.14 14.03 15.05
N VAL A 168 -4.24 12.77 15.48
CA VAL A 168 -3.72 12.34 16.80
C VAL A 168 -2.21 12.51 16.88
N HIS A 169 -1.47 12.05 15.86
CA HIS A 169 -0.01 12.21 15.77
C HIS A 169 0.41 13.68 15.90
N GLU A 170 -0.34 14.57 15.24
CA GLU A 170 -0.14 16.02 15.29
C GLU A 170 -0.81 16.72 16.48
N ARG A 171 -1.34 15.96 17.46
CA ARG A 171 -2.00 16.47 18.68
C ARG A 171 -3.20 17.39 18.42
N GLN A 172 -3.83 17.26 17.25
CA GLN A 172 -5.05 17.97 16.85
C GLN A 172 -6.28 17.17 17.29
N TYR A 173 -6.40 16.89 18.58
CA TYR A 173 -7.39 15.95 19.14
C TYR A 173 -8.85 16.27 18.79
N ALA A 174 -9.23 17.55 18.78
CA ALA A 174 -10.59 17.96 18.39
C ALA A 174 -10.93 17.57 16.94
N ARG A 175 -9.95 17.66 16.03
CA ARG A 175 -10.14 17.22 14.63
C ARG A 175 -10.14 15.69 14.54
N ALA A 176 -9.27 15.03 15.28
CA ALA A 176 -9.24 13.57 15.35
C ALA A 176 -10.59 12.99 15.84
N GLU A 177 -11.16 13.56 16.90
CA GLU A 177 -12.46 13.16 17.45
C GLU A 177 -13.58 13.31 16.43
N GLN A 178 -13.62 14.44 15.71
CA GLN A 178 -14.59 14.68 14.64
C GLN A 178 -14.48 13.59 13.55
N ILE A 179 -13.27 13.33 13.07
CA ILE A 179 -13.02 12.34 12.01
C ILE A 179 -13.35 10.93 12.49
N HIS A 180 -12.91 10.52 13.67
CA HIS A 180 -13.17 9.18 14.19
C HIS A 180 -14.66 8.94 14.50
N THR A 181 -15.40 9.99 14.86
CA THR A 181 -16.86 9.93 14.99
C THR A 181 -17.54 9.69 13.64
N GLU A 182 -17.09 10.36 12.57
CA GLU A 182 -17.56 10.11 11.21
C GLU A 182 -17.27 8.66 10.76
N VAL A 183 -16.05 8.17 11.00
CA VAL A 183 -15.66 6.79 10.69
C VAL A 183 -16.53 5.78 11.45
N LEU A 184 -16.80 6.02 12.74
CA LEU A 184 -17.64 5.15 13.55
C LEU A 184 -19.07 5.07 13.00
N ALA A 185 -19.66 6.21 12.64
CA ALA A 185 -21.00 6.24 12.05
C ALA A 185 -21.05 5.48 10.71
N LEU A 186 -20.02 5.65 9.87
CA LEU A 186 -19.91 4.96 8.59
C LEU A 186 -19.76 3.44 8.76
N ARG A 187 -18.87 3.00 9.67
CA ARG A 187 -18.64 1.58 9.94
C ARG A 187 -19.86 0.87 10.55
N ARG A 188 -20.65 1.58 11.38
CA ARG A 188 -21.96 1.09 11.84
C ARG A 188 -22.93 0.85 10.70
N GLN A 189 -23.00 1.75 9.72
CA GLN A 189 -23.85 1.57 8.53
C GLN A 189 -23.36 0.43 7.61
N LEU A 190 -22.11 0.00 7.76
CA LEU A 190 -21.50 -1.08 7.00
C LEU A 190 -21.51 -2.42 7.75
N ASP A 191 -22.04 -2.46 8.98
CA ASP A 191 -21.99 -3.61 9.89
C ASP A 191 -20.56 -4.16 10.13
N ASP A 192 -19.55 -3.31 10.03
CA ASP A 192 -18.12 -3.65 10.20
C ASP A 192 -17.76 -3.71 11.70
N GLN A 193 -18.06 -4.84 12.34
CA GLN A 193 -17.80 -5.02 13.79
C GLN A 193 -16.33 -4.81 14.19
N PRO A 194 -15.32 -5.37 13.47
CA PRO A 194 -13.91 -5.08 13.78
C PRO A 194 -13.57 -3.60 13.65
N GLY A 195 -14.06 -2.92 12.61
CA GLY A 195 -13.82 -1.50 12.44
C GLY A 195 -14.51 -0.63 13.49
N ILE A 196 -15.71 -0.99 13.95
CA ILE A 196 -16.41 -0.29 15.04
C ILE A 196 -15.55 -0.30 16.31
N ALA A 197 -15.00 -1.47 16.67
CA ALA A 197 -14.12 -1.61 17.83
C ALA A 197 -12.87 -0.73 17.69
N ALA A 198 -12.23 -0.73 16.50
CA ALA A 198 -11.08 0.12 16.23
C ALA A 198 -11.40 1.62 16.34
N SER A 199 -12.55 2.06 15.83
CA SER A 199 -12.98 3.46 15.94
C SER A 199 -13.23 3.90 17.38
N LEU A 200 -13.82 3.03 18.20
CA LEU A 200 -14.04 3.32 19.63
C LEU A 200 -12.72 3.41 20.40
N ALA A 201 -11.75 2.54 20.09
CA ALA A 201 -10.43 2.61 20.69
C ALA A 201 -9.71 3.92 20.33
N ASN A 202 -9.80 4.36 19.07
CA ASN A 202 -9.19 5.63 18.64
C ASN A 202 -9.84 6.85 19.29
N LEU A 203 -11.18 6.86 19.45
CA LEU A 203 -11.89 7.93 20.15
C LEU A 203 -11.51 8.03 21.63
N ALA A 204 -11.24 6.90 22.29
CA ALA A 204 -10.79 6.89 23.67
C ALA A 204 -9.36 7.46 23.85
N GLY A 205 -8.58 7.53 22.77
CA GLY A 205 -7.23 8.11 22.75
C GLY A 205 -7.14 9.55 22.25
N CYS A 206 -8.28 10.16 21.87
CA CYS A 206 -8.38 11.58 21.55
C CYS A 206 -8.60 12.40 22.83
#